data_AF-A0A553X540-F1
#
_entry.id   AF-A0A553X540-F1
#
_cell.length_a   1.000
_cell.length_b   1.000
_cell.length_c   1.000
_cell.angle_alpha   90.00
_cell.angle_beta   90.00
_cell.angle_gamma   90.00
#
_symmetry.space_group_name_H-M   'P 1'
#
loop_
_entity.id
_entity.type
_entity.pdbx_description
1 polymer ?
#
loop_
_entity_poly.entity_id
_entity_poly.type
_entity_poly.pdbx_seq_one_letter_code
_entity_poly.pdbx_strand_id
1 'polypeptide(L)'
;AEALVRAALGRPDGAAFLDELAARVALGVAAVSAVLDPGCVVLGGEVGRAGGPEFAERVAAQLARISPLATEVRAGTVGGRGVLRGAVLTAMDAAQNDLFPGPTEPPH
;
A
#
# COMPACT_ATOMS: atom_id res chain seq x y z
N ALA A 1 -9.32 -11.10 9.16
CA ALA A 1 -8.17 -11.32 8.26
C ALA A 1 -6.85 -11.00 8.95
N GLU A 2 -6.70 -9.83 9.59
CA GLU A 2 -5.48 -9.41 10.29
C GLU A 2 -4.91 -10.47 11.26
N ALA A 3 -5.74 -11.01 12.16
CA ALA A 3 -5.33 -12.02 13.13
C ALA A 3 -4.85 -13.33 12.47
N LEU A 4 -5.43 -13.71 11.33
CA LEU A 4 -5.03 -14.91 10.58
C LEU A 4 -3.65 -14.72 9.93
N VAL A 5 -3.41 -13.52 9.37
CA VAL A 5 -2.09 -13.17 8.82
C VAL A 5 -1.05 -13.16 9.94
N ARG A 6 -1.34 -12.54 11.09
CA ARG A 6 -0.45 -12.58 12.26
C ARG A 6 -0.20 -14.00 12.79
N ALA A 7 -1.21 -14.86 12.78
CA ALA A 7 -1.06 -16.23 13.24
C ALA A 7 -0.28 -17.12 12.25
N ALA A 8 -0.39 -16.84 10.94
CA ALA A 8 0.36 -17.54 9.91
C ALA A 8 1.84 -17.13 9.90
N LEU A 9 2.13 -15.87 10.22
CA LEU A 9 3.50 -15.40 10.43
C LEU A 9 4.11 -16.13 11.64
N GLY A 10 5.26 -16.77 11.43
CA GLY A 10 5.96 -17.55 12.47
C GLY A 10 5.52 -19.02 12.58
N ARG A 11 4.62 -19.48 11.71
CA ARG A 11 4.17 -20.87 11.65
C ARG A 11 4.59 -21.54 10.35
N PRO A 12 5.24 -22.73 10.38
CA PRO A 12 5.65 -23.44 9.16
C PRO A 12 4.49 -23.78 8.23
N ASP A 13 3.33 -24.11 8.80
CA ASP A 13 2.07 -24.39 8.11
C ASP A 13 1.37 -23.12 7.58
N GLY A 14 1.77 -21.92 8.06
CA GLY A 14 1.23 -20.64 7.62
C GLY A 14 1.76 -20.17 6.26
N ALA A 15 2.88 -20.72 5.78
CA ALA A 15 3.52 -20.27 4.54
C ALA A 15 2.60 -20.43 3.32
N ALA A 16 1.94 -21.58 3.17
CA ALA A 16 1.05 -21.83 2.04
C ALA A 16 -0.13 -20.85 2.00
N PHE A 17 -0.69 -20.49 3.15
CA PHE A 17 -1.73 -19.48 3.24
C PHE A 17 -1.23 -18.09 2.83
N LEU A 18 -0.04 -17.70 3.31
CA LEU A 18 0.55 -16.40 2.98
C LEU A 18 0.92 -16.30 1.50
N ASP A 19 1.42 -17.38 0.88
CA ASP A 19 1.77 -17.40 -0.54
C ASP A 19 0.53 -17.29 -1.42
N GLU A 20 -0.55 -17.99 -1.04
CA GLU A 20 -1.82 -17.98 -1.75
C GLU A 20 -2.53 -16.62 -1.62
N LEU A 21 -2.43 -15.98 -0.45
CA LEU A 21 -2.87 -14.59 -0.27
C LEU A 21 -2.01 -13.62 -1.10
N ALA A 22 -0.68 -13.78 -1.08
CA ALA A 22 0.24 -12.93 -1.81
C ALA A 22 0.01 -12.99 -3.32
N ALA A 23 -0.28 -14.18 -3.88
CA ALA A 23 -0.60 -14.35 -5.30
C ALA A 23 -1.85 -13.54 -5.72
N ARG A 24 -2.90 -13.53 -4.89
CA ARG A 24 -4.11 -12.72 -5.16
C ARG A 24 -3.82 -11.22 -5.09
N VAL A 25 -3.07 -10.78 -4.09
CA VAL A 25 -2.71 -9.37 -3.93
C VAL A 25 -1.82 -8.91 -5.10
N ALA A 26 -0.85 -9.73 -5.50
CA ALA A 26 0.05 -9.44 -6.62
C ALA A 26 -0.70 -9.20 -7.93
N LEU A 27 -1.80 -9.90 -8.18
CA LEU A 27 -2.64 -9.66 -9.37
C LEU A 27 -3.24 -8.24 -9.36
N GLY A 28 -3.74 -7.79 -8.21
CA GLY A 28 -4.24 -6.43 -8.05
C GLY A 28 -3.13 -5.39 -8.22
N VAL A 29 -1.95 -5.65 -7.65
CA VAL A 29 -0.77 -4.78 -7.81
C VAL A 29 -0.36 -4.69 -9.28
N ALA A 30 -0.29 -5.82 -9.99
CA ALA A 30 0.06 -5.84 -11.41
C ALA A 30 -0.91 -5.02 -12.26
N ALA A 31 -2.22 -5.12 -11.97
CA ALA A 31 -3.24 -4.33 -12.67
C ALA A 31 -3.05 -2.82 -12.44
N VAL A 32 -2.81 -2.40 -11.20
CA VAL A 32 -2.55 -0.98 -10.87
C VAL A 32 -1.25 -0.50 -11.50
N SER A 33 -0.17 -1.30 -11.41
CA SER A 33 1.12 -0.96 -12.01
C SER A 33 1.03 -0.81 -13.53
N ALA A 34 0.28 -1.68 -14.21
CA ALA A 34 0.12 -1.62 -15.67
C ALA A 34 -0.60 -0.34 -16.14
N VAL A 35 -1.41 0.27 -15.28
CA VAL A 35 -2.19 1.48 -15.63
C VAL A 35 -1.49 2.76 -15.17
N LEU A 36 -0.96 2.77 -13.95
CA LEU A 36 -0.44 3.99 -13.31
C LEU A 36 1.09 4.11 -13.32
N ASP A 37 1.81 2.99 -13.50
CA ASP A 37 3.27 2.88 -13.32
C ASP A 37 3.83 3.64 -12.10
N PRO A 38 3.37 3.32 -10.87
CA PRO A 38 3.65 4.14 -9.70
C PRO A 38 5.10 4.03 -9.20
N GLY A 39 5.91 3.10 -9.73
CA GLY A 39 7.24 2.75 -9.24
C GLY A 39 7.27 2.07 -7.86
N CYS A 40 6.30 2.34 -6.98
CA CYS A 40 6.17 1.76 -5.64
C CYS A 40 4.70 1.60 -5.24
N VAL A 41 4.37 0.48 -4.59
CA VAL A 41 3.05 0.20 -4.02
C VAL A 41 3.19 -0.11 -2.54
N VAL A 42 2.37 0.56 -1.73
CA VAL A 42 2.32 0.36 -0.28
C VAL A 42 1.06 -0.43 0.08
N LEU A 43 1.24 -1.61 0.68
CA LEU A 43 0.18 -2.48 1.18
C LEU A 43 -0.46 -1.84 2.43
N GLY A 44 -1.57 -1.15 2.21
CA GLY A 44 -2.36 -0.53 3.27
C GLY A 44 -3.25 -1.51 4.04
N GLY A 45 -4.00 -0.95 4.98
CA GLY A 45 -4.97 -1.69 5.79
C GLY A 45 -4.33 -2.61 6.83
N GLU A 46 -5.18 -3.23 7.63
CA GLU A 46 -4.76 -4.09 8.73
C GLU A 46 -3.93 -5.29 8.23
N VAL A 47 -4.26 -5.84 7.06
CA VAL A 47 -3.55 -6.97 6.46
C VAL A 47 -2.13 -6.60 6.03
N GLY A 48 -1.94 -5.50 5.30
CA GLY A 48 -0.60 -5.06 4.88
C GLY A 48 0.30 -4.72 6.07
N ARG A 49 -0.28 -4.12 7.12
CA ARG A 49 0.42 -3.85 8.38
C ARG A 49 0.76 -5.13 9.15
N ALA A 50 -0.20 -6.03 9.33
CA ALA A 50 0.00 -7.28 10.05
C ALA A 50 0.99 -8.20 9.33
N GLY A 51 0.91 -8.23 8.00
CA GLY A 51 1.82 -8.98 7.13
C GLY A 51 3.26 -8.47 7.18
N GLY A 52 3.45 -7.16 7.36
CA GLY A 52 4.76 -6.55 7.50
C GLY A 52 5.66 -6.79 6.28
N PRO A 53 6.98 -6.61 6.44
CA PRO A 53 7.95 -6.81 5.37
C PRO A 53 7.89 -8.21 4.75
N GLU A 54 7.70 -9.26 5.57
CA GLU A 54 7.64 -10.64 5.08
C GLU A 54 6.51 -10.84 4.07
N PHE A 55 5.31 -10.35 4.36
CA PHE A 55 4.20 -10.45 3.41
C PHE A 55 4.43 -9.57 2.17
N ALA A 56 5.02 -8.38 2.33
CA ALA A 56 5.37 -7.51 1.20
C ALA A 56 6.38 -8.17 0.24
N GLU A 57 7.39 -8.86 0.78
CA GLU A 57 8.37 -9.62 -0.01
C GLU A 57 7.71 -10.76 -0.79
N ARG A 58 6.79 -11.50 -0.16
CA ARG A 58 6.03 -12.57 -0.86
C ARG A 58 5.18 -12.01 -1.99
N VAL A 59 4.53 -10.86 -1.79
CA VAL A 59 3.77 -10.17 -2.85
C VAL A 59 4.70 -9.71 -3.98
N ALA A 60 5.85 -9.11 -3.65
CA ALA A 60 6.85 -8.70 -4.64
C ALA A 60 7.35 -9.89 -5.48
N ALA A 61 7.63 -11.03 -4.83
CA ALA A 61 8.06 -12.24 -5.50
C ALA A 61 7.00 -12.78 -6.47
N GLN A 62 5.72 -12.74 -6.09
CA GLN A 62 4.64 -13.12 -7.01
C GLN A 62 4.44 -12.11 -8.13
N LEU A 63 4.55 -10.81 -7.85
CA LEU A 63 4.43 -9.76 -8.86
C LEU A 63 5.49 -9.91 -9.96
N ALA A 64 6.74 -10.18 -9.59
CA ALA A 64 7.85 -10.40 -10.52
C ALA A 64 7.62 -11.60 -11.46
N ARG A 65 6.75 -12.56 -11.11
CA ARG A 65 6.40 -13.70 -11.96
C ARG A 65 5.35 -13.37 -13.02
N ILE A 66 4.55 -12.33 -12.80
CA ILE A 66 3.37 -12.03 -13.62
C ILE A 66 3.44 -10.67 -14.33
N SER A 67 4.41 -9.83 -14.00
CA SER A 67 4.59 -8.51 -14.59
C SER A 67 6.07 -8.21 -14.85
N PRO A 68 6.43 -7.60 -16.00
CA PRO A 68 7.78 -7.13 -16.27
C PRO A 68 8.11 -5.79 -15.58
N LEU A 69 7.12 -5.12 -14.98
CA LEU A 69 7.31 -3.81 -14.34
C LEU A 69 8.06 -3.94 -13.01
N ALA A 70 9.10 -3.13 -12.84
CA ALA A 70 9.89 -3.06 -11.62
C ALA A 70 9.20 -2.19 -10.55
N THR A 71 8.02 -2.62 -10.08
CA THR A 71 7.31 -1.95 -8.99
C THR A 71 7.77 -2.47 -7.63
N GLU A 72 8.30 -1.60 -6.77
CA GLU A 72 8.62 -1.93 -5.38
C GLU A 72 7.33 -2.19 -4.57
N VAL A 73 7.31 -3.18 -3.68
CA VAL A 73 6.18 -3.45 -2.79
C VAL A 73 6.62 -3.27 -1.34
N ARG A 74 5.88 -2.43 -0.59
CA ARG A 74 6.17 -2.11 0.82
C ARG A 74 4.99 -2.38 1.73
N ALA A 75 5.25 -2.74 2.98
CA ALA A 75 4.21 -2.80 3.99
C ALA A 75 3.85 -1.39 4.51
N GLY A 76 2.56 -1.13 4.66
CA GLY A 76 2.07 0.10 5.27
C GLY A 76 2.40 0.14 6.77
N THR A 77 2.97 1.26 7.22
CA THR A 77 3.35 1.47 8.63
C THR A 77 2.28 2.22 9.43
N VAL A 78 1.38 2.90 8.74
CA VAL A 78 0.35 3.75 9.36
C VAL A 78 -0.79 2.87 9.88
N GLY A 79 -0.99 2.88 11.21
CA GLY A 79 -2.04 2.11 11.89
C GLY A 79 -3.43 2.77 11.82
N GLY A 80 -4.40 2.29 12.60
CA GLY A 80 -5.80 2.72 12.54
C GLY A 80 -6.06 4.23 12.71
N ARG A 81 -5.12 4.99 13.27
CA ARG A 81 -5.19 6.46 13.33
C ARG A 81 -4.75 7.17 12.03
N GLY A 82 -4.29 6.41 11.03
CA GLY A 82 -3.80 6.94 9.76
C GLY A 82 -4.83 7.73 8.99
N VAL A 83 -6.07 7.24 8.96
CA VAL A 83 -7.19 7.94 8.34
C VAL A 83 -7.46 9.26 9.04
N LEU A 84 -7.53 9.26 10.37
CA LEU A 84 -7.75 10.49 11.14
C LEU A 84 -6.60 11.49 10.96
N ARG A 85 -5.35 11.01 11.01
CA ARG A 85 -4.18 11.87 10.78
C ARG A 85 -4.19 12.44 9.37
N GLY A 86 -4.53 11.63 8.37
CA GLY A 86 -4.70 12.07 6.99
C GLY A 86 -5.78 13.14 6.88
N ALA A 87 -6.96 12.92 7.47
CA ALA A 87 -8.05 13.89 7.47
C ALA A 87 -7.66 15.23 8.10
N VAL A 88 -6.93 15.21 9.23
CA VAL A 88 -6.41 16.44 9.84
C VAL A 88 -5.43 17.16 8.93
N LEU A 89 -4.48 16.43 8.31
CA LEU A 89 -3.53 17.02 7.36
C LEU A 89 -4.26 17.62 6.14
N THR A 90 -5.22 16.90 5.56
CA THR A 90 -6.05 17.40 4.45
C THR A 90 -6.85 18.64 4.83
N ALA A 91 -7.43 18.68 6.04
CA ALA A 91 -8.16 19.85 6.53
C ALA A 91 -7.22 21.05 6.75
N MET A 92 -5.99 20.81 7.22
CA MET A 92 -4.98 21.86 7.36
C MET A 92 -4.52 22.38 5.99
N ASP A 93 -4.26 21.51 5.02
CA ASP A 93 -3.87 21.89 3.66
C ASP A 93 -4.97 22.73 2.99
N ALA A 94 -6.24 22.34 3.16
CA ALA A 94 -7.38 23.12 2.67
C ALA A 94 -7.45 24.51 3.32
N ALA A 95 -7.33 24.59 4.65
CA ALA A 95 -7.33 25.87 5.35
C ALA A 95 -6.16 26.77 4.92
N GLN A 96 -4.98 26.19 4.66
CA GLN A 96 -3.82 26.92 4.19
C GLN A 96 -4.03 27.47 2.78
N ASN A 97 -4.60 26.68 1.86
CA ASN A 97 -4.92 27.14 0.50
C ASN A 97 -5.96 28.26 0.47
N ASP A 98 -6.94 28.22 1.38
CA ASP A 98 -7.97 29.27 1.51
C ASP A 98 -7.39 30.58 2.07
N LEU A 99 -6.48 30.49 3.04
CA LEU A 99 -5.82 31.64 3.66
C LEU A 99 -4.72 32.25 2.77
N PHE A 100 -4.06 31.42 1.97
CA PHE A 100 -2.94 31.80 1.12
C PHE A 100 -3.13 31.22 -0.30
N PRO A 101 -4.09 31.74 -1.07
CA PRO A 101 -4.22 31.35 -2.47
C PRO A 101 -2.92 31.69 -3.20
N GLY A 102 -2.41 30.74 -3.99
CA GLY A 102 -1.20 30.93 -4.79
C GLY A 102 -1.32 32.13 -5.75
N PRO A 103 -0.21 32.63 -6.32
CA PRO A 103 -0.26 33.76 -7.24
C PRO A 103 -1.25 33.45 -8.37
N THR A 104 -2.29 34.26 -8.50
CA THR A 104 -3.17 34.22 -9.67
C THR A 104 -2.34 34.54 -10.89
N GLU A 105 -2.08 33.56 -11.75
CA GLU A 105 -1.45 33.77 -13.04
C GLU A 105 -2.36 34.73 -13.84
N PRO A 106 -1.85 35.89 -14.33
CA PRO A 106 -2.69 36.86 -15.00
C PRO A 106 -3.24 36.27 -16.32
N PRO A 107 -4.49 36.57 -16.67
CA PRO A 107 -5.07 36.10 -17.93
C PRO A 107 -4.29 36.68 -19.12
N HIS A 108 -3.95 35.82 -20.08
CA HIS A 108 -3.37 36.18 -21.38
C HIS A 108 -4.34 37.01 -22.24
#